data_AF-A0A3G9JYU7-F1
#
_entry.id   AF-A0A3G9JYU7-F1
#
_cell.length_a   1.000
_cell.length_b   1.000
_cell.length_c   1.000
_cell.angle_alpha   90.00
_cell.angle_beta   90.00
_cell.angle_gamma   90.00
#
_symmetry.space_group_name_H-M   'P 1'
#
loop_
_entity.id
_entity.type
_entity.pdbx_description
1 polymer ?
#
loop_
_entity_poly.entity_id
_entity_poly.type
_entity_poly.pdbx_seq_one_letter_code
_entity_poly.pdbx_strand_id
1 'polypeptide(L)'
;MLDKEELDVGKDIASIASDGGLVLNNAQDGSAFFYSACGVNVLNRTCGSGFGTDGNACFSKYAADYTSNSAIKKKMADLDIRYVLQLDSGATPMEASTFAFNYKDSDWAGIQSITPETPGFELVYSKGDIRLYRLTAL
;
A
#
# COMPACT_ATOMS: atom_id res chain seq x y z
N MET A 1 5.91 -6.18 10.30
CA MET A 1 5.50 -5.46 11.55
C MET A 1 6.44 -4.31 11.67
N LEU A 2 5.91 -3.10 11.87
CA LEU A 2 6.68 -1.87 11.75
C LEU A 2 7.97 -1.89 12.59
N ASP A 3 9.11 -1.83 11.91
CA ASP A 3 10.43 -1.79 12.53
C ASP A 3 11.08 -0.39 12.45
N LYS A 4 12.32 -0.30 12.95
CA LYS A 4 13.04 0.97 13.00
C LYS A 4 13.43 1.48 11.61
N GLU A 5 13.82 0.58 10.70
CA GLU A 5 14.25 0.97 9.36
C GLU A 5 13.06 1.52 8.56
N GLU A 6 11.90 0.87 8.68
CA GLU A 6 10.64 1.34 8.10
C GLU A 6 10.17 2.67 8.72
N LEU A 7 10.33 2.86 10.05
CA LEU A 7 10.04 4.14 10.71
C LEU A 7 10.95 5.28 10.21
N ASP A 8 12.24 4.99 10.02
CA ASP A 8 13.24 5.97 9.62
C ASP A 8 12.94 6.54 8.21
N VAL A 9 12.32 5.76 7.32
CA VAL A 9 11.91 6.23 5.98
C VAL A 9 10.60 7.00 5.96
N GLY A 10 9.82 6.96 7.05
CA GLY A 10 8.47 7.55 7.10
C GLY A 10 8.44 9.04 6.75
N LYS A 11 9.50 9.79 7.08
CA LYS A 11 9.64 11.22 6.73
C LYS A 11 9.81 11.44 5.23
N ASP A 12 10.56 10.58 4.55
CA ASP A 12 10.75 10.67 3.10
C ASP A 12 9.43 10.40 2.38
N ILE A 13 8.73 9.33 2.80
CA ILE A 13 7.43 8.96 2.23
C ILE A 13 6.40 10.07 2.48
N ALA A 14 6.34 10.63 3.69
CA ALA A 14 5.45 11.75 4.01
C ALA A 14 5.74 13.01 3.17
N SER A 15 7.02 13.28 2.91
CA SER A 15 7.44 14.38 2.04
C SER A 15 6.99 14.16 0.59
N ILE A 16 7.17 12.96 0.04
CA ILE A 16 6.75 12.61 -1.32
C ILE A 16 5.23 12.64 -1.48
N ALA A 17 4.49 12.13 -0.50
CA ALA A 17 3.03 12.07 -0.48
C ALA A 17 2.39 13.29 0.22
N SER A 18 3.05 14.44 0.22
CA SER A 18 2.59 15.68 0.88
C SER A 18 1.51 16.43 0.09
N ASP A 19 1.16 15.96 -1.10
CA ASP A 19 0.16 16.55 -2.00
C ASP A 19 -1.31 16.32 -1.56
N GLY A 20 -1.50 15.70 -0.39
CA GLY A 20 -2.81 15.40 0.22
C GLY A 20 -3.50 14.15 -0.31
N GLY A 21 -2.94 13.51 -1.34
CA GLY A 21 -3.49 12.28 -1.92
C GLY A 21 -3.49 11.12 -0.93
N LEU A 22 -4.44 10.21 -1.10
CA LEU A 22 -4.54 9.01 -0.29
C LEU A 22 -3.51 7.97 -0.75
N VAL A 23 -2.88 7.30 0.22
CA VAL A 23 -1.89 6.24 0.00
C VAL A 23 -2.55 4.88 0.26
N LEU A 24 -2.76 4.10 -0.79
CA LEU A 24 -3.21 2.71 -0.65
C LEU A 24 -2.07 1.86 -0.07
N ASN A 25 -2.39 0.98 0.88
CA ASN A 25 -1.38 0.21 1.58
C ASN A 25 -1.89 -1.19 1.97
N ASN A 26 -0.96 -2.11 2.24
CA ASN A 26 -1.27 -3.41 2.83
C ASN A 26 -1.41 -3.26 4.35
N ALA A 27 -2.57 -3.54 4.94
CA ALA A 27 -2.78 -3.31 6.36
C ALA A 27 -1.91 -4.19 7.28
N GLN A 28 -1.32 -5.26 6.74
CA GLN A 28 -0.63 -6.30 7.48
C GLN A 28 0.90 -6.34 7.29
N ASP A 29 1.49 -5.46 6.46
CA ASP A 29 2.95 -5.31 6.35
C ASP A 29 3.52 -4.45 7.50
N GLY A 30 2.77 -3.43 7.94
CA GLY A 30 3.17 -2.48 8.98
C GLY A 30 2.79 -1.05 8.63
N SER A 31 2.45 -0.80 7.37
CA SER A 31 2.09 0.51 6.84
C SER A 31 0.81 1.10 7.45
N ALA A 32 -0.05 0.30 8.08
CA ALA A 32 -1.21 0.81 8.82
C ALA A 32 -0.82 1.82 9.91
N PHE A 33 0.37 1.66 10.51
CA PHE A 33 0.87 2.54 11.56
C PHE A 33 1.46 3.86 11.03
N PHE A 34 1.73 3.98 9.72
CA PHE A 34 2.32 5.19 9.13
C PHE A 34 1.40 6.41 9.26
N TYR A 35 0.08 6.22 9.36
CA TYR A 35 -0.85 7.31 9.64
C TYR A 35 -0.50 8.04 10.94
N SER A 36 -0.40 7.29 12.03
CA SER A 36 -0.13 7.86 13.35
C SER A 36 1.35 8.16 13.58
N ALA A 37 2.25 7.33 13.06
CA ALA A 37 3.68 7.43 13.36
C ALA A 37 4.41 8.43 12.46
N CYS A 38 3.97 8.57 11.20
CA CYS A 38 4.69 9.31 10.16
C CYS A 38 3.87 10.43 9.52
N GLY A 39 2.56 10.50 9.80
CA GLY A 39 1.67 11.50 9.20
C GLY A 39 1.33 11.23 7.73
N VAL A 40 1.53 10.01 7.25
CA VAL A 40 1.19 9.62 5.86
C VAL A 40 -0.29 9.28 5.79
N ASN A 41 -1.03 9.88 4.85
CA ASN A 41 -2.48 9.66 4.70
C ASN A 41 -2.79 8.30 4.07
N VAL A 42 -2.56 7.21 4.80
CA VAL A 42 -2.83 5.85 4.33
C VAL A 42 -4.33 5.51 4.41
N LEU A 43 -4.81 4.68 3.48
CA LEU A 43 -6.19 4.20 3.40
C LEU A 43 -6.50 3.22 4.53
N ASN A 44 -5.68 2.19 4.70
CA ASN A 44 -5.89 1.12 5.66
C ASN A 44 -5.15 1.44 6.97
N ARG A 45 -5.83 2.16 7.87
CA ARG A 45 -5.24 2.70 9.12
C ARG A 45 -5.25 1.73 10.30
N THR A 46 -5.81 0.54 10.14
CA THR A 46 -5.82 -0.52 11.16
C THR A 46 -5.52 -1.86 10.50
N CYS A 47 -4.93 -2.79 11.24
CA CYS A 47 -4.50 -4.08 10.70
C CYS A 47 -5.64 -5.02 10.23
N GLY A 48 -6.91 -4.64 10.42
CA GLY A 48 -8.08 -5.33 9.90
C GLY A 48 -8.73 -4.63 8.69
N SER A 49 -8.23 -3.47 8.27
CA SER A 49 -8.74 -2.71 7.12
C SER A 49 -8.27 -3.30 5.79
N GLY A 50 -9.00 -3.07 4.72
CA GLY A 50 -8.70 -3.57 3.38
C GLY A 50 -8.91 -5.07 3.22
N PHE A 51 -9.56 -5.74 4.18
CA PHE A 51 -9.72 -7.19 4.20
C PHE A 51 -11.20 -7.61 4.30
N GLY A 52 -11.55 -8.72 3.64
CA GLY A 52 -12.86 -9.35 3.77
C GLY A 52 -14.00 -8.60 3.07
N THR A 53 -14.88 -7.98 3.87
CA THR A 53 -16.15 -7.35 3.40
C THR A 53 -16.17 -5.84 3.53
N ASP A 54 -15.07 -5.23 3.98
CA ASP A 54 -15.03 -3.77 4.08
C ASP A 54 -15.07 -3.11 2.70
N GLY A 55 -15.38 -1.81 2.71
CA GLY A 55 -15.51 -1.02 1.50
C GLY A 55 -14.23 -0.95 0.67
N ASN A 56 -13.06 -1.37 1.15
CA ASN A 56 -11.77 -1.26 0.47
C ASN A 56 -11.17 -2.61 0.06
N ALA A 57 -11.78 -3.73 0.47
CA ALA A 57 -11.31 -5.09 0.22
C ALA A 57 -11.13 -5.44 -1.26
N CYS A 58 -11.73 -4.69 -2.19
CA CYS A 58 -11.47 -4.86 -3.62
C CYS A 58 -10.02 -4.48 -4.00
N PHE A 59 -9.41 -3.50 -3.33
CA PHE A 59 -8.05 -3.06 -3.65
C PHE A 59 -7.01 -4.11 -3.29
N SER A 60 -7.21 -4.85 -2.21
CA SER A 60 -6.30 -5.93 -1.82
C SER A 60 -6.20 -7.03 -2.90
N LYS A 61 -7.23 -7.18 -3.74
CA LYS A 61 -7.29 -8.18 -4.81
C LYS A 61 -6.97 -7.64 -6.21
N TYR A 62 -7.35 -6.39 -6.48
CA TYR A 62 -7.42 -5.88 -7.85
C TYR A 62 -6.70 -4.54 -8.07
N ALA A 63 -5.94 -4.00 -7.11
CA ALA A 63 -5.28 -2.70 -7.29
C ALA A 63 -4.29 -2.69 -8.47
N ALA A 64 -3.54 -3.78 -8.70
CA ALA A 64 -2.64 -3.94 -9.85
C ALA A 64 -3.36 -3.88 -11.20
N ASP A 65 -4.67 -4.18 -11.23
CA ASP A 65 -5.50 -4.09 -12.43
C ASP A 65 -5.98 -2.65 -12.70
N TYR A 66 -5.38 -1.63 -12.06
CA TYR A 66 -5.80 -0.23 -12.14
C TYR A 66 -6.10 0.26 -13.57
N THR A 67 -5.27 -0.12 -14.56
CA THR A 67 -5.44 0.32 -15.95
C THR A 67 -6.43 -0.53 -16.76
N SER A 68 -6.69 -1.77 -16.36
CA SER A 68 -7.55 -2.73 -17.08
C SER A 68 -8.94 -2.89 -16.44
N ASN A 69 -9.10 -2.49 -15.18
CA ASN A 69 -10.32 -2.62 -14.41
C ASN A 69 -10.94 -1.24 -14.13
N SER A 70 -11.95 -0.87 -14.91
CA SER A 70 -12.61 0.43 -14.82
C SER A 70 -13.26 0.71 -13.46
N ALA A 71 -13.72 -0.32 -12.75
CA ALA A 71 -14.30 -0.17 -11.42
C ALA A 71 -13.23 0.21 -10.38
N ILE A 72 -12.05 -0.40 -10.46
CA ILE A 72 -10.89 -0.04 -9.62
C ILE A 72 -10.39 1.35 -9.97
N LYS A 73 -10.22 1.65 -11.26
CA LYS A 73 -9.83 3.00 -11.70
C LYS A 73 -10.76 4.07 -11.15
N LYS A 74 -12.07 3.89 -11.34
CA LYS A 74 -13.08 4.84 -10.84
C LYS A 74 -12.99 5.01 -9.33
N LYS A 75 -12.85 3.91 -8.59
CA LYS A 75 -12.82 3.96 -7.12
C LYS A 75 -11.55 4.61 -6.58
N MET A 76 -10.40 4.38 -7.22
CA MET A 76 -9.16 5.08 -6.87
C MET A 76 -9.29 6.59 -7.09
N ALA A 77 -9.92 7.01 -8.20
CA ALA A 77 -10.22 8.41 -8.45
C ALA A 77 -11.22 9.00 -7.44
N ASP A 78 -12.31 8.30 -7.12
CA ASP A 78 -13.32 8.75 -6.17
C ASP A 78 -12.76 8.96 -4.75
N LEU A 79 -11.74 8.18 -4.38
CA LEU A 79 -11.05 8.26 -3.08
C LEU A 79 -9.81 9.15 -3.11
N ASP A 80 -9.47 9.75 -4.26
CA ASP A 80 -8.22 10.48 -4.48
C ASP A 80 -6.97 9.68 -4.07
N ILE A 81 -6.95 8.38 -4.39
CA ILE A 81 -5.77 7.54 -4.23
C ILE A 81 -4.76 7.96 -5.28
N ARG A 82 -3.58 8.39 -4.83
CA ARG A 82 -2.47 8.83 -5.71
C ARG A 82 -1.22 7.98 -5.57
N TYR A 83 -1.10 7.24 -4.48
CA TYR A 83 0.06 6.42 -4.20
C TYR A 83 -0.31 5.01 -3.73
N VAL A 84 0.60 4.06 -3.96
CA VAL A 84 0.57 2.73 -3.34
C VAL A 84 1.88 2.50 -2.59
N LEU A 85 1.78 2.18 -1.30
CA LEU A 85 2.90 1.86 -0.42
C LEU A 85 2.95 0.36 -0.16
N GLN A 86 4.12 -0.23 -0.37
CA GLN A 86 4.49 -1.57 0.08
C GLN A 86 5.68 -1.40 1.02
N LEU A 87 5.59 -1.90 2.26
CA LEU A 87 6.79 -1.96 3.11
C LEU A 87 7.57 -3.25 2.91
N ASP A 88 6.86 -4.38 2.83
CA ASP A 88 7.44 -5.70 2.63
C ASP A 88 7.32 -6.13 1.14
N SER A 89 7.85 -5.36 0.18
CA SER A 89 7.77 -5.73 -1.25
C SER A 89 8.55 -7.00 -1.56
N GLY A 90 7.90 -7.99 -2.16
CA GLY A 90 8.53 -9.25 -2.55
C GLY A 90 8.94 -10.13 -1.35
N ALA A 91 8.56 -9.73 -0.14
CA ALA A 91 8.70 -10.50 1.08
C ALA A 91 7.31 -10.88 1.61
N THR A 92 7.22 -12.06 2.21
CA THR A 92 6.11 -12.34 3.12
C THR A 92 6.44 -11.63 4.43
N PRO A 93 5.51 -10.89 5.06
CA PRO A 93 5.68 -10.28 6.38
C PRO A 93 5.90 -11.32 7.50
N MET A 94 7.03 -12.03 7.52
CA MET A 94 7.39 -13.08 8.49
C MET A 94 8.92 -13.05 8.74
N GLU A 95 9.43 -12.90 9.96
CA GLU A 95 9.18 -13.77 11.12
C GLU A 95 8.78 -13.07 12.44
N ALA A 96 8.67 -11.74 12.46
CA ALA A 96 8.40 -10.98 13.69
C ALA A 96 6.98 -10.40 13.81
N SER A 97 6.10 -10.61 12.81
CA SER A 97 4.75 -10.04 12.79
C SER A 97 3.77 -10.86 13.64
N THR A 98 3.02 -10.19 14.52
CA THR A 98 1.87 -10.78 15.24
C THR A 98 0.76 -11.29 14.28
N PHE A 99 0.82 -10.92 13.00
CA PHE A 99 -0.11 -11.37 11.96
C PHE A 99 0.41 -12.56 11.14
N ALA A 100 1.62 -13.06 11.40
CA ALA A 100 2.27 -14.13 10.62
C ALA A 100 1.37 -15.36 10.38
N PHE A 101 0.58 -15.76 11.39
CA PHE A 101 -0.31 -16.93 11.29
C PHE A 101 -1.57 -16.71 10.44
N ASN A 102 -1.93 -15.45 10.16
CA ASN A 102 -3.15 -15.07 9.43
C ASN A 102 -2.87 -14.42 8.08
N TYR A 103 -1.60 -14.13 7.78
CA TYR A 103 -1.22 -13.49 6.53
C TYR A 103 -1.21 -14.50 5.38
N LYS A 104 -1.83 -14.13 4.26
CA LYS A 104 -1.74 -14.87 3.00
C LYS A 104 -1.43 -13.88 1.88
N ASP A 105 -0.35 -14.14 1.15
CA ASP A 105 0.04 -13.32 0.00
C ASP A 105 -1.11 -13.10 -0.99
N SER A 106 -1.92 -14.15 -1.21
CA SER A 106 -3.08 -14.12 -2.11
C SER A 106 -4.15 -13.10 -1.71
N ASP A 107 -4.26 -12.76 -0.42
CA ASP A 107 -5.29 -11.84 0.07
C ASP A 107 -4.93 -10.37 -0.23
N TRP A 108 -3.66 -10.11 -0.50
CA TRP A 108 -3.08 -8.80 -0.79
C TRP A 108 -2.44 -8.72 -2.18
N ALA A 109 -2.67 -9.71 -3.04
CA ALA A 109 -2.04 -9.83 -4.35
C ALA A 109 -2.27 -8.60 -5.23
N GLY A 110 -3.41 -7.92 -5.13
CA GLY A 110 -3.69 -6.69 -5.86
C GLY A 110 -2.72 -5.55 -5.50
N ILE A 111 -2.22 -5.51 -4.28
CA ILE A 111 -1.23 -4.51 -3.85
C ILE A 111 0.19 -5.06 -4.04
N GLN A 112 0.46 -6.28 -3.57
CA GLN A 112 1.82 -6.84 -3.53
C GLN A 112 2.38 -7.27 -4.88
N SER A 113 1.53 -7.43 -5.91
CA SER A 113 2.01 -7.74 -7.26
C SER A 113 2.40 -6.51 -8.09
N ILE A 114 2.20 -5.29 -7.56
CA ILE A 114 2.60 -4.06 -8.26
C ILE A 114 4.12 -3.98 -8.31
N THR A 115 4.65 -3.85 -9.52
CA THR A 115 6.07 -3.65 -9.83
C THR A 115 6.25 -2.41 -10.72
N PRO A 116 7.50 -1.95 -10.97
CA PRO A 116 7.75 -0.83 -11.90
C PRO A 116 7.24 -1.07 -13.33
N GLU A 117 7.04 -2.33 -13.73
CA GLU A 117 6.51 -2.71 -15.04
C GLU A 117 4.97 -2.73 -15.07
N THR A 118 4.30 -2.58 -13.92
CA THR A 118 2.84 -2.59 -13.83
C THR A 118 2.28 -1.30 -14.43
N PRO A 119 1.46 -1.36 -15.50
CA PRO A 119 0.97 -0.15 -16.16
C PRO A 119 0.16 0.74 -15.22
N GLY A 120 0.43 2.04 -15.27
CA GLY A 120 -0.24 3.05 -14.44
C GLY A 120 0.42 3.32 -13.09
N PHE A 121 1.56 2.68 -12.79
CA PHE A 121 2.33 2.88 -11.57
C PHE A 121 3.77 3.32 -11.90
N GLU A 122 4.20 4.44 -11.35
CA GLU A 122 5.59 4.93 -11.41
C GLU A 122 6.26 4.74 -10.06
N LEU A 123 7.41 4.05 -10.02
CA LEU A 123 8.19 3.91 -8.79
C LEU A 123 8.86 5.25 -8.43
N VAL A 124 8.42 5.87 -7.34
CA VAL A 124 8.91 7.19 -6.89
C VAL A 124 9.78 7.11 -5.63
N TYR A 125 9.78 5.99 -4.92
CA TYR A 125 10.68 5.72 -3.80
C TYR A 125 11.01 4.23 -3.71
N SER A 126 12.28 3.92 -3.40
CA SER A 126 12.74 2.55 -3.19
C SER A 126 13.91 2.51 -2.21
N LYS A 127 13.79 1.72 -1.15
CA LYS A 127 14.90 1.41 -0.21
C LYS A 127 14.65 0.04 0.40
N GLY A 128 15.60 -0.89 0.28
CA GLY A 128 15.40 -2.27 0.72
C GLY A 128 14.23 -2.93 -0.02
N ASP A 129 13.23 -3.41 0.72
CA ASP A 129 11.93 -3.93 0.30
C ASP A 129 10.81 -2.87 0.33
N ILE A 130 11.10 -1.64 0.73
CA ILE A 130 10.09 -0.56 0.76
C ILE A 130 9.93 0.04 -0.64
N ARG A 131 8.69 0.12 -1.14
CA ARG A 131 8.35 0.71 -2.44
C ARG A 131 7.19 1.70 -2.28
N LEU A 132 7.32 2.86 -2.91
CA LEU A 132 6.22 3.80 -3.11
C LEU A 132 6.00 4.01 -4.60
N TYR A 133 4.80 3.72 -5.06
CA TYR A 133 4.37 3.95 -6.44
C TYR A 133 3.43 5.14 -6.50
N ARG A 134 3.57 5.97 -7.52
CA ARG A 134 2.62 7.03 -7.89
C ARG A 134 1.74 6.55 -9.04
N LEU A 135 0.44 6.85 -8.98
CA LEU A 135 -0.47 6.59 -10.09
C LEU A 135 -0.22 7.59 -11.22
N THR A 136 -0.08 7.11 -12.46
CA THR A 136 0.27 7.95 -13.63
C THR A 136 -0.86 8.10 -14.65
N ALA A 137 -1.94 7.33 -14.53
CA ALA A 137 -3.02 7.28 -15.52
C ALA A 137 -4.36 7.75 -14.96
N LEU A 138 -4.42 8.93 -14.31
CA LEU A 138 -5.69 9.54 -13.87
C LEU A 138 -6.55 9.91 -15.08
#